data_AF-A0A2B0W2A5-F1
#
_entry.id   AF-A0A2B0W2A5-F1
#
_cell.length_a   1.000
_cell.length_b   1.000
_cell.length_c   1.000
_cell.angle_alpha   90.00
_cell.angle_beta   90.00
_cell.angle_gamma   90.00
#
_symmetry.space_group_name_H-M   'P 1'
#
loop_
_entity.id
_entity.type
_entity.pdbx_description
1 polymer ?
#
loop_
_entity_poly.entity_id
_entity_poly.type
_entity_poly.pdbx_seq_one_letter_code
_entity_poly.pdbx_strand_id
1 'polypeptide(L)'
;MKKKRYMKKRKKMNLYYVTNGYMGGSQIHVYVIAENIDRAIELASEKFKEDARNESYDERLAYHKKYGWSTDHLEEYRYDESYWTDLEAYCEAEDVSREFVSDVND
;
A
#
# COMPACT_ATOMS: atom_id res chain seq x y z
N MET A 1 -6.65 17.83 44.12
CA MET A 1 -5.48 17.20 43.46
C MET A 1 -5.62 17.32 41.95
N LYS A 2 -4.73 18.03 41.25
CA LYS A 2 -4.75 18.11 39.78
C LYS A 2 -4.28 16.77 39.19
N LYS A 3 -5.15 16.05 38.48
CA LYS A 3 -4.80 14.82 37.75
C LYS A 3 -3.76 15.19 36.68
N LYS A 4 -2.51 14.71 36.81
CA LYS A 4 -1.51 14.81 35.75
C LYS A 4 -2.00 13.96 34.57
N ARG A 5 -2.46 14.61 33.48
CA ARG A 5 -2.72 13.93 32.20
C ARG A 5 -1.35 13.55 31.63
N TYR A 6 -1.05 12.25 31.61
CA TYR A 6 0.10 11.73 30.89
C TYR A 6 -0.17 11.90 29.39
N MET A 7 0.46 12.89 28.75
CA MET A 7 0.39 13.00 27.30
C MET A 7 1.30 11.91 26.71
N LYS A 8 0.70 10.91 26.07
CA LYS A 8 1.43 9.91 25.30
C LYS A 8 2.22 10.66 24.24
N LYS A 9 3.56 10.61 24.31
CA LYS A 9 4.44 11.25 23.32
C LYS A 9 4.02 10.73 21.94
N ARG A 10 3.54 11.63 21.08
CA ARG A 10 3.15 11.27 19.71
C ARG A 10 4.40 10.74 19.02
N LYS A 11 4.32 9.57 18.39
CA LYS A 11 5.41 9.06 17.56
C LYS A 11 5.60 10.05 16.39
N LYS A 12 6.85 10.38 16.08
CA LYS A 12 7.19 11.18 14.89
C LYS A 12 6.75 10.35 13.67
N MET A 13 6.02 10.98 12.77
CA MET A 13 5.54 10.37 11.53
C MET A 13 6.11 11.17 10.37
N ASN A 14 6.49 10.50 9.30
CA ASN A 14 7.03 11.10 8.09
C ASN A 14 6.13 10.71 6.91
N LEU A 15 6.18 11.52 5.84
CA LEU A 15 5.55 11.23 4.57
C LEU A 15 6.53 10.43 3.71
N TYR A 16 6.09 9.28 3.24
CA TYR A 16 6.84 8.41 2.34
C TYR A 16 6.14 8.31 0.99
N TYR A 17 6.89 8.44 -0.08
CA TYR A 17 6.50 8.01 -1.41
C TYR A 17 6.91 6.55 -1.58
N VAL A 18 5.96 5.66 -1.91
CA VAL A 18 6.24 4.23 -2.11
C VAL A 18 5.78 3.82 -3.50
N THR A 19 6.65 3.17 -4.27
CA THR A 19 6.42 2.80 -5.67
C THR A 19 6.82 1.35 -5.91
N ASN A 20 6.17 0.70 -6.88
CA ASN A 20 6.59 -0.59 -7.43
C ASN A 20 7.44 -0.42 -8.71
N GLY A 21 7.99 0.78 -8.93
CA GLY A 21 8.77 1.12 -10.11
C GLY A 21 7.92 1.50 -11.33
N TYR A 22 8.52 1.42 -12.52
CA TYR A 22 7.81 1.62 -13.78
C TYR A 22 7.17 0.32 -14.24
N MET A 23 5.84 0.30 -14.31
CA MET A 23 5.09 -0.80 -14.91
C MET A 23 4.39 -0.31 -16.18
N GLY A 24 4.98 -0.64 -17.34
CA GLY A 24 4.50 -0.16 -18.63
C GLY A 24 4.85 1.32 -18.86
N GLY A 25 3.83 2.16 -19.06
CA GLY A 25 4.00 3.57 -19.44
C GLY A 25 3.92 4.59 -18.29
N SER A 26 3.67 4.14 -17.05
CA SER A 26 3.54 5.03 -15.90
C SER A 26 4.11 4.40 -14.62
N GLN A 27 4.50 5.25 -13.68
CA GLN A 27 4.91 4.85 -12.35
C GLN A 27 3.69 4.78 -11.41
N ILE A 28 3.45 3.62 -10.82
CA ILE A 28 2.40 3.48 -9.81
C ILE A 28 3.03 3.73 -8.44
N HIS A 29 2.40 4.60 -7.67
CA HIS A 29 2.87 4.97 -6.35
C HIS A 29 1.73 5.29 -5.40
N VAL A 30 2.04 5.21 -4.11
CA VAL A 30 1.16 5.65 -3.02
C VAL A 30 1.97 6.49 -2.04
N TYR A 31 1.31 7.47 -1.42
CA TYR A 31 1.89 8.19 -0.30
C TYR A 31 1.44 7.56 1.01
N VAL A 32 2.39 7.35 1.92
CA VAL A 32 2.15 6.72 3.22
C VAL A 32 2.69 7.60 4.33
N ILE A 33 1.87 7.84 5.36
CA ILE A 33 2.32 8.47 6.60
C ILE A 33 2.65 7.35 7.60
N ALA A 34 3.93 7.21 7.94
CA ALA A 34 4.40 6.14 8.81
C ALA A 34 5.54 6.60 9.74
N GLU A 35 5.84 5.79 10.75
CA GLU A 35 6.92 6.09 11.71
C GLU A 35 8.31 5.85 11.13
N ASN A 36 8.43 4.95 10.16
CA ASN A 36 9.66 4.57 9.49
C ASN A 36 9.34 3.97 8.11
N ILE A 37 10.41 3.74 7.34
CA ILE A 37 10.33 3.21 5.97
C ILE A 37 9.73 1.80 5.91
N ASP A 38 10.09 0.91 6.84
CA ASP A 38 9.60 -0.48 6.85
C ASP A 38 8.08 -0.52 7.02
N ARG A 39 7.54 0.30 7.93
CA ARG A 39 6.10 0.42 8.13
C ARG A 39 5.40 1.07 6.93
N ALA A 40 6.08 1.98 6.23
CA ALA A 40 5.55 2.57 5.01
C ALA A 40 5.40 1.51 3.90
N ILE A 41 6.43 0.68 3.71
CA ILE A 41 6.42 -0.43 2.74
C ILE A 41 5.34 -1.45 3.08
N GLU A 42 5.20 -1.84 4.35
CA GLU A 42 4.17 -2.79 4.78
C GLU A 42 2.75 -2.28 4.45
N LEU A 43 2.46 -1.03 4.81
CA LEU A 43 1.17 -0.38 4.51
C LEU A 43 0.92 -0.22 3.01
N ALA A 44 1.96 0.15 2.25
CA ALA A 44 1.87 0.26 0.80
C ALA A 44 1.63 -1.11 0.16
N SER A 45 2.32 -2.16 0.60
CA SER A 45 2.18 -3.53 0.11
C SER A 45 0.75 -4.03 0.23
N GLU A 46 0.09 -3.80 1.38
CA GLU A 46 -1.33 -4.12 1.53
C GLU A 46 -2.20 -3.39 0.50
N LYS A 47 -1.90 -2.11 0.23
CA LYS A 47 -2.66 -1.31 -0.73
C LYS A 47 -2.44 -1.72 -2.18
N PHE A 48 -1.20 -2.01 -2.58
CA PHE A 48 -0.88 -2.56 -3.89
C PHE A 48 -1.52 -3.95 -4.09
N LYS A 49 -1.54 -4.79 -3.06
CA LYS A 49 -2.19 -6.11 -3.12
C LYS A 49 -3.71 -6.02 -3.24
N GLU A 50 -4.33 -5.04 -2.57
CA GLU A 50 -5.75 -4.72 -2.73
C GLU A 50 -6.06 -4.27 -4.16
N ASP A 51 -5.25 -3.36 -4.71
CA ASP A 51 -5.38 -2.90 -6.10
C ASP A 51 -5.17 -4.05 -7.10
N ALA A 52 -4.23 -4.95 -6.84
CA ALA A 52 -3.99 -6.10 -7.69
C ALA A 52 -5.13 -7.14 -7.66
N ARG A 53 -6.07 -7.08 -6.69
CA ARG A 53 -7.14 -8.06 -6.55
C ARG A 53 -8.01 -8.11 -7.80
N ASN A 54 -8.27 -9.32 -8.29
CA ASN A 54 -9.24 -9.53 -9.35
C ASN A 54 -10.66 -9.42 -8.78
N GLU A 55 -11.37 -8.35 -9.13
CA GLU A 55 -12.73 -8.06 -8.65
C GLU A 55 -13.73 -9.19 -8.92
N SER A 56 -13.52 -9.95 -10.00
CA SER A 56 -14.41 -11.04 -10.39
C SER A 56 -14.06 -12.39 -9.76
N TYR A 57 -12.92 -12.50 -9.06
CA TYR A 57 -12.39 -13.78 -8.60
C TYR A 57 -13.37 -14.51 -7.67
N ASP A 58 -13.91 -13.82 -6.66
CA ASP A 58 -14.80 -14.45 -5.68
C ASP A 58 -16.09 -14.95 -6.32
N GLU A 59 -16.66 -14.19 -7.26
CA GLU A 59 -17.84 -14.59 -8.04
C GLU A 59 -17.56 -15.80 -8.93
N ARG A 60 -16.43 -15.77 -9.66
CA ARG A 60 -16.02 -16.89 -10.53
C ARG A 60 -15.71 -18.15 -9.72
N LEU A 61 -15.04 -18.01 -8.58
CA LEU A 61 -14.74 -19.12 -7.68
C LEU A 61 -16.02 -19.76 -7.16
N ALA A 62 -16.99 -18.95 -6.72
CA ALA A 62 -18.30 -19.44 -6.28
C ALA A 62 -19.05 -20.14 -7.41
N TYR A 63 -19.04 -19.58 -8.62
CA TYR A 63 -19.67 -20.16 -9.79
C TYR A 63 -19.05 -21.52 -10.17
N HIS A 64 -17.72 -21.61 -10.24
CA HIS A 64 -17.03 -22.86 -10.56
C HIS A 64 -17.29 -23.96 -9.51
N LYS A 65 -17.23 -23.60 -8.22
CA LYS A 65 -17.57 -24.51 -7.12
C LYS A 65 -19.00 -25.03 -7.22
N LYS A 66 -19.96 -24.20 -7.63
CA LYS A 66 -21.37 -24.60 -7.80
C LYS A 66 -21.55 -25.67 -8.87
N TYR A 67 -20.77 -25.64 -9.95
CA TYR A 67 -20.90 -26.59 -11.08
C TYR A 67 -19.84 -27.70 -11.06
N GLY A 68 -18.96 -27.73 -10.06
CA GLY A 68 -17.89 -28.73 -9.95
C GLY A 68 -16.81 -28.58 -11.03
N TRP A 69 -16.57 -27.36 -11.51
CA TRP A 69 -15.54 -27.08 -12.51
C TRP A 69 -14.19 -26.79 -11.87
N SER A 70 -13.10 -27.08 -12.59
CA SER A 70 -11.74 -26.74 -12.15
C SER A 70 -11.60 -25.23 -11.93
N THR A 71 -10.85 -24.87 -10.89
CA THR A 71 -10.53 -23.49 -10.51
C THR A 71 -9.06 -23.13 -10.78
N ASP A 72 -8.29 -24.04 -11.37
CA ASP A 72 -6.82 -23.91 -11.48
C ASP A 72 -6.38 -22.76 -12.39
N HIS A 73 -7.27 -22.30 -13.28
CA HIS A 73 -7.06 -21.17 -14.18
C HIS A 73 -7.64 -19.86 -13.65
N LEU A 74 -8.21 -19.85 -12.43
CA LEU A 74 -8.73 -18.63 -11.83
C LEU A 74 -7.58 -17.87 -11.17
N GLU A 75 -7.30 -16.69 -11.69
CA GLU A 75 -6.29 -15.78 -11.15
C GLU A 75 -6.92 -14.87 -10.09
N GLU A 76 -6.47 -15.01 -8.85
CA GLU A 76 -6.90 -14.21 -7.70
C GLU A 76 -6.42 -12.75 -7.79
N TYR A 77 -5.29 -12.54 -8.46
CA TYR A 77 -4.65 -11.24 -8.67
C TYR A 77 -4.39 -11.02 -10.16
N ARG A 78 -4.47 -9.75 -10.59
CA ARG A 78 -4.25 -9.32 -11.99
C ARG A 78 -2.79 -9.18 -12.36
N TYR A 79 -1.92 -9.08 -11.36
CA TYR A 79 -0.49 -8.85 -11.50
C TYR A 79 0.29 -9.88 -10.70
N ASP A 80 1.56 -10.07 -11.05
CA ASP A 80 2.48 -10.93 -10.32
C ASP A 80 2.74 -10.42 -8.90
N GLU A 81 3.20 -11.30 -8.02
CA GLU A 81 3.47 -10.98 -6.61
C GLU A 81 4.48 -9.85 -6.40
N SER A 82 5.40 -9.65 -7.35
CA SER A 82 6.33 -8.52 -7.35
C SER A 82 5.62 -7.16 -7.34
N TYR A 83 4.40 -7.06 -7.87
CA TYR A 83 3.60 -5.84 -7.90
C TYR A 83 3.40 -5.20 -6.52
N TRP A 84 3.32 -6.01 -5.46
CA TRP A 84 3.13 -5.55 -4.09
C TRP A 84 4.27 -5.96 -3.14
N THR A 85 5.29 -6.68 -3.61
CA THR A 85 6.43 -7.12 -2.77
C THR A 85 7.74 -6.43 -3.13
N ASP A 86 7.93 -6.02 -4.38
CA ASP A 86 9.13 -5.32 -4.85
C ASP A 86 8.89 -3.80 -4.84
N LEU A 87 8.89 -3.24 -3.63
CA LEU A 87 8.56 -1.83 -3.39
C LEU A 87 9.79 -1.04 -2.97
N GLU A 88 9.93 0.15 -3.55
CA GLU A 88 10.88 1.16 -3.14
C GLU A 88 10.17 2.29 -2.39
N ALA A 89 10.77 2.77 -1.31
CA ALA A 89 10.21 3.83 -0.49
C ALA A 89 11.22 4.98 -0.28
N TYR A 90 10.73 6.20 -0.41
CA TYR A 90 11.50 7.43 -0.31
C TYR A 90 10.84 8.35 0.71
N CYS A 91 11.63 8.92 1.63
CA CYS A 91 11.11 9.88 2.61
C CYS A 91 10.97 11.25 1.94
N GLU A 92 9.74 11.67 1.69
CA GLU A 92 9.41 12.96 1.05
C GLU A 92 9.46 14.10 2.06
N ALA A 93 8.91 13.87 3.26
CA ALA A 93 8.85 14.88 4.29
C ALA A 93 9.03 14.27 5.67
N GLU A 94 9.96 14.82 6.44
CA GLU A 94 10.03 14.51 7.86
C GLU A 94 9.00 15.31 8.67
N ASP A 95 8.41 14.68 9.68
CA ASP A 95 7.49 15.32 10.62
C ASP A 95 6.27 15.96 9.94
N VAL A 96 5.27 15.12 9.66
CA VAL A 96 3.97 15.53 9.08
C VAL A 96 3.13 16.44 9.99
N SER A 97 3.63 16.84 11.16
CA SER A 97 2.98 17.90 11.95
C SER A 97 3.27 19.32 11.43
N ARG A 98 4.18 19.43 10.46
CA ARG A 98 4.57 20.68 9.80
C ARG A 98 3.98 20.73 8.39
N GLU A 99 3.83 21.95 7.88
CA GLU A 99 3.45 22.16 6.49
C GLU A 99 4.58 21.67 5.55
N PHE A 100 4.19 21.11 4.41
CA PHE A 100 5.07 20.56 3.39
C PHE A 100 4.51 20.88 2.00
N VAL A 101 5.42 21.11 1.04
CA VAL A 101 5.12 21.23 -0.38
C VAL A 101 6.10 20.33 -1.12
N SER A 102 5.60 19.49 -2.03
CA SER A 102 6.45 18.62 -2.85
C SER A 102 7.14 19.42 -3.95
N ASP A 103 8.20 18.86 -4.52
CA ASP A 103 8.77 19.36 -5.76
C ASP A 103 7.81 19.12 -6.95
N VAL A 104 8.10 19.79 -8.07
CA VAL A 104 7.40 19.58 -9.34
C VAL A 104 7.89 18.29 -9.97
N ASN A 105 7.01 17.30 -10.12
CA ASN A 105 7.28 16.01 -10.76
C ASN A 105 6.37 15.84 -12.01
N ASP A 106 6.92 15.30 -13.10
CA ASP A 106 6.24 14.93 -14.37
C ASP A 106 6.39 13.42 -14.60
#